data_AF-A0A2I1YGG7-F1
#
_entry.id   AF-A0A2I1YGG7-F1
#
_cell.length_a   1.000
_cell.length_b   1.000
_cell.length_c   1.000
_cell.angle_alpha   90.00
_cell.angle_beta   90.00
_cell.angle_gamma   90.00
#
_symmetry.space_group_name_H-M   'P 1'
#
loop_
_entity.id
_entity.type
_entity.pdbx_description
1 polymer ?
#
loop_
_entity_poly.entity_id
_entity_poly.type
_entity_poly.pdbx_seq_one_letter_code
_entity_poly.pdbx_strand_id
1 'polypeptide(L)' 'MWVVRKMYWRSGQQYVQAQKMFETREEADNFRKGLEIATELYETNLPVSNKGEF' A
#
# COMPACT_ATOMS: atom_id res chain seq x y z
N MET A 1 5.35 2.31 -11.43
CA MET A 1 5.70 1.95 -10.04
C MET A 1 4.44 1.49 -9.34
N TRP A 2 4.54 0.41 -8.56
CA TRP A 2 3.39 -0.20 -7.88
C TRP A 2 3.42 0.14 -6.39
N VAL A 3 2.25 0.38 -5.81
CA VAL A 3 2.14 0.74 -4.40
C VAL A 3 1.11 -0.17 -3.75
N VAL A 4 1.51 -0.79 -2.65
CA VAL A 4 0.60 -1.41 -1.71
C VAL A 4 0.38 -0.41 -0.58
N ARG A 5 -0.87 -0.14 -0.20
CA ARG A 5 -1.19 0.74 0.93
C ARG A 5 -2.23 0.14 1.86
N LYS A 6 -2.05 0.35 3.15
CA LYS A 6 -2.98 0.02 4.23
C LYS A 6 -3.66 1.30 4.68
N MET A 7 -4.98 1.33 4.54
CA MET A 7 -5.82 2.45 4.95
C MET A 7 -6.41 2.15 6.33
N TYR A 8 -6.56 3.17 7.17
CA TYR A 8 -7.31 3.06 8.43
C TYR A 8 -8.31 4.20 8.53
N TRP A 9 -9.40 3.94 9.23
CA TRP A 9 -10.47 4.90 9.47
C TRP A 9 -10.36 5.47 10.87
N ARG A 10 -10.43 6.80 10.99
CA ARG A 10 -10.54 7.48 12.28
C ARG A 10 -11.50 8.66 12.14
N SER A 11 -12.52 8.71 12.98
CA SER A 11 -13.52 9.80 12.99
C SER A 11 -14.15 10.10 11.62
N GLY A 12 -14.48 9.05 10.86
CA GLY A 12 -15.09 9.18 9.52
C GLY A 12 -14.14 9.61 8.40
N GLN A 13 -12.85 9.78 8.68
CA GLN A 13 -11.82 10.08 7.69
C GLN A 13 -10.91 8.87 7.45
N GLN A 14 -10.48 8.68 6.20
CA GLN A 14 -9.49 7.68 5.82
C GLN A 14 -8.08 8.26 5.87
N TYR A 15 -7.16 7.49 6.43
CA TYR A 15 -5.75 7.86 6.51
C TYR A 15 -4.88 6.69 6.05
N VAL A 16 -3.72 7.02 5.47
CA VAL A 16 -2.70 6.03 5.13
C VAL A 16 -1.97 5.62 6.42
N GLN A 17 -2.15 4.36 6.84
CA GLN A 17 -1.44 3.76 7.97
C GLN A 17 -0.04 3.35 7.53
N ALA A 18 0.03 2.57 6.46
CA ALA A 18 1.27 2.07 5.88
C ALA A 18 1.20 2.10 4.35
N GLN A 19 2.33 2.28 3.69
CA GLN A 19 2.47 2.18 2.24
C GLN A 19 3.88 1.72 1.88
N LYS A 20 3.99 0.88 0.85
CA LYS A 20 5.27 0.38 0.34
C LYS A 20 5.25 0.35 -1.18
N MET A 21 6.35 0.81 -1.76
CA MET A 21 6.56 0.88 -3.20
C MET A 21 7.31 -0.35 -3.72
N PHE A 22 6.99 -0.69 -4.95
CA PHE A 22 7.57 -1.80 -5.70
C PHE A 22 7.81 -1.36 -7.14
N GLU A 23 8.85 -1.90 -7.76
CA GLU A 23 9.14 -1.61 -9.16
C GLU A 23 8.15 -2.34 -10.07
N THR A 24 7.81 -3.58 -9.72
CA THR A 24 6.93 -4.43 -10.52
C THR A 24 5.59 -4.73 -9.85
N ARG A 25 4.58 -5.05 -10.67
CA ARG A 25 3.25 -5.49 -10.21
C ARG A 25 3.34 -6.79 -9.42
N GLU A 26 4.18 -7.71 -9.89
CA GLU A 26 4.29 -9.05 -9.37
C GLU A 26 4.84 -9.05 -7.94
N GLU A 27 5.89 -8.27 -7.67
CA GLU A 27 6.42 -8.09 -6.32
C GLU A 27 5.38 -7.48 -5.38
N ALA A 28 4.64 -6.46 -5.84
CA ALA A 28 3.60 -5.82 -5.04
C ALA A 28 2.44 -6.79 -4.72
N ASP A 29 2.01 -7.59 -5.69
CA ASP A 29 0.93 -8.56 -5.49
C ASP A 29 1.37 -9.74 -4.62
N ASN A 30 2.60 -10.23 -4.76
CA ASN A 30 3.17 -11.26 -3.89
C ASN A 30 3.30 -10.76 -2.44
N PHE A 31 3.79 -9.53 -2.24
CA PHE A 31 3.81 -8.90 -0.93
C PHE A 31 2.39 -8.79 -0.35
N ARG A 32 1.43 -8.30 -1.15
CA ARG A 32 0.03 -8.17 -0.74
C ARG A 32 -0.59 -9.51 -0.34
N LYS A 33 -0.36 -10.58 -1.10
CA LYS A 33 -0.90 -11.92 -0.82
C LYS A 33 -0.37 -12.51 0.49
N GLY A 34 0.85 -12.16 0.89
CA GLY A 34 1.42 -12.55 2.18
C GLY A 34 0.82 -11.78 3.36
N LEU A 35 0.08 -10.71 3.13
CA LEU A 35 -0.57 -9.91 4.16
C LEU A 35 -2.00 -10.40 4.39
N GLU A 36 -2.29 -10.92 5.57
CA GLU A 36 -3.65 -11.30 6.00
C GLU A 36 -4.49 -10.07 6.44
N ILE A 37 -4.29 -8.92 5.78
CA ILE A 37 -4.92 -7.65 6.11
C ILE A 37 -5.42 -6.94 4.85
N ALA A 38 -6.48 -6.13 5.02
CA ALA A 38 -7.03 -5.34 3.93
C ALA A 38 -6.04 -4.27 3.47
N THR A 39 -5.62 -4.36 2.21
CA THR A 39 -4.69 -3.44 1.56
C THR A 39 -5.14 -3.15 0.13
N GLU A 40 -4.79 -1.96 -0.35
CA GLU A 40 -5.05 -1.51 -1.71
C GLU A 40 -3.77 -1.62 -2.54
N LEU A 41 -3.91 -2.06 -3.79
CA LEU A 41 -2.83 -2.17 -4.78
C LEU A 41 -3.17 -1.28 -5.97
N TYR A 42 -2.27 -0.36 -6.32
CA TYR A 42 -2.45 0.52 -7.47
C TYR A 42 -1.12 0.88 -8.13
N GLU A 43 -1.19 1.26 -9.40
CA GLU A 43 -0.07 1.79 -10.16
C GLU A 43 -0.05 3.32 -10.09
N THR A 44 1.13 3.91 -9.98
CA THR A 44 1.29 5.36 -10.01
C THR A 44 2.60 5.78 -10.68
N ASN A 45 2.54 6.98 -11.28
CA ASN A 45 3.69 7.71 -11.83
C ASN A 45 4.07 8.92 -10.96
N LEU A 46 3.36 9.13 -9.85
CA LEU A 46 3.66 10.20 -8.90
C LEU A 46 4.76 9.76 -7.94
N PRO A 47 5.58 10.70 -7.43
CA PRO A 47 6.51 10.40 -6.36
C PRO A 47 5.72 10.01 -5.09
N VAL A 48 5.86 8.76 -4.67
CA VAL A 48 5.34 8.23 -3.41
C VAL A 48 6.55 7.90 -2.52
N SER A 49 6.35 7.78 -1.21
CA SER A 49 7.38 7.36 -0.28
C SER A 49 6.88 6.22 0.59
N ASN A 50 7.76 5.33 1.05
CA ASN A 50 7.36 4.30 2.01
C ASN A 50 6.91 4.95 3.34
N LYS A 51 5.89 4.39 3.98
CA LYS A 51 5.32 4.90 5.23
C LYS A 51 4.88 3.74 6.11
N GLY A 52 5.11 3.85 7.42
CA GLY A 52 4.60 2.89 8.41
C GLY A 52 5.10 1.45 8.21
N GLU A 53 4.56 0.55 9.02
CA GLU A 53 4.80 -0.89 8.95
C GLU A 53 3.47 -1.62 8.66
N PHE A 54 3.53 -2.71 7.88
CA PHE A 54 2.36 -3.44 7.40
C PHE A 54 1.79 -4.40 8.44
#